data_AF-W7C8P6-F1
#
_entry.id   AF-W7C8P6-F1
#
_cell.length_a   1.000
_cell.length_b   1.000
_cell.length_c   1.000
_cell.angle_alpha   90.00
_cell.angle_beta   90.00
_cell.angle_gamma   90.00
#
_symmetry.space_group_name_H-M   'P 1'
#
loop_
_entity.id
_entity.type
_entity.pdbx_description
1 polymer ?
#
loop_
_entity_poly.entity_id
_entity_poly.type
_entity_poly.pdbx_seq_one_letter_code
_entity_poly.pdbx_strand_id
1 'polypeptide(L)'
;LNQTRIKLMNRYDTPNSEDKKIYRKTQSVLEITSQKTKTDLSDFDYRYHRLFNGQKSSRGLIDYFMTLDVEFKETYELAQQLLIALQHKNPPAYQSLIQTKKTFRFFTTETQFKNIKQAFTCNRK
;
A
#
# COMPACT_ATOMS: atom_id res chain seq x y z
N LEU A 1 4.77 3.48 1.73
CA LEU A 1 4.35 2.21 1.10
C LEU A 1 5.43 1.59 0.20
N ASN A 2 5.99 2.30 -0.79
CA ASN A 2 7.03 1.73 -1.65
C ASN A 2 8.30 1.29 -0.87
N GLN A 3 8.72 2.05 0.13
CA GLN A 3 9.85 1.66 0.98
C GLN A 3 9.60 0.35 1.74
N THR A 4 8.42 0.19 2.36
CA THR A 4 8.06 -1.04 3.08
C THR A 4 7.87 -2.22 2.13
N ARG A 5 7.37 -1.97 0.92
CA ARG A 5 7.36 -2.97 -0.17
C ARG A 5 8.77 -3.44 -0.52
N ILE A 6 9.72 -2.52 -0.73
CA ILE A 6 11.11 -2.88 -1.05
C ILE A 6 11.75 -3.67 0.10
N LYS A 7 11.55 -3.23 1.35
CA LYS A 7 11.99 -3.98 2.54
C LYS A 7 11.39 -5.40 2.57
N LEU A 8 10.09 -5.54 2.27
CA LEU A 8 9.43 -6.83 2.18
C LEU A 8 10.05 -7.70 1.08
N MET A 9 10.29 -7.15 -0.11
CA MET A 9 10.93 -7.87 -1.21
C MET A 9 12.34 -8.34 -0.82
N ASN A 10 13.17 -7.47 -0.25
CA ASN A 10 14.54 -7.78 0.12
C ASN A 10 14.63 -8.90 1.18
N ARG A 11 13.61 -9.07 2.04
CA ARG A 11 13.55 -10.19 2.99
C ARG A 11 13.44 -11.55 2.31
N TYR A 12 12.83 -11.60 1.13
CA TYR A 12 12.62 -12.82 0.35
C TYR A 12 13.57 -12.94 -0.85
N ASP A 13 14.54 -12.04 -0.97
CA ASP A 13 15.60 -12.12 -1.98
C ASP A 13 16.70 -13.09 -1.52
N THR A 14 16.32 -14.37 -1.46
CA THR A 14 17.18 -15.46 -1.01
C THR A 14 17.30 -16.52 -2.11
N PRO A 15 18.32 -17.40 -2.08
CA PRO A 15 18.44 -18.47 -3.07
C PRO A 15 17.35 -19.54 -2.96
N ASN A 16 16.60 -19.58 -1.85
CA ASN A 16 15.51 -20.52 -1.59
C ASN A 16 14.38 -20.38 -2.64
N SER A 17 13.89 -21.51 -3.14
CA SER A 17 12.86 -21.55 -4.17
C SER A 17 11.49 -21.04 -3.68
N GLU A 18 11.16 -21.25 -2.40
CA GLU A 18 9.89 -20.77 -1.83
C GLU A 18 9.91 -19.24 -1.61
N ASP A 19 11.00 -18.71 -1.06
CA ASP A 19 11.16 -17.27 -0.86
C ASP A 19 11.16 -16.53 -2.20
N LYS A 20 11.82 -17.07 -3.22
CA LYS A 20 11.76 -16.52 -4.59
C LYS A 20 10.33 -16.46 -5.15
N LYS A 21 9.44 -17.38 -4.80
CA LYS A 21 8.03 -17.29 -5.19
C LYS A 21 7.36 -16.09 -4.51
N ILE A 22 7.62 -15.87 -3.22
CA ILE A 22 7.09 -14.73 -2.47
C ILE A 22 7.62 -13.41 -3.03
N TYR A 23 8.91 -13.34 -3.35
CA TYR A 23 9.52 -12.20 -4.02
C TYR A 23 8.78 -11.84 -5.32
N ARG A 24 8.58 -12.82 -6.22
CA ARG A 24 7.89 -12.62 -7.50
C ARG A 24 6.44 -12.17 -7.32
N LYS A 25 5.71 -12.75 -6.36
CA LYS A 25 4.35 -12.33 -6.01
C LYS A 25 4.34 -10.87 -5.55
N THR A 26 5.24 -10.51 -4.64
CA THR A 26 5.36 -9.15 -4.08
C THR A 26 5.75 -8.14 -5.16
N GLN A 27 6.65 -8.49 -6.08
CA GLN A 27 7.04 -7.58 -7.14
C GLN A 27 5.90 -7.31 -8.13
N SER A 28 5.26 -8.37 -8.65
CA SER A 28 4.29 -8.24 -9.74
C SER A 28 2.88 -7.85 -9.27
N VAL A 29 2.39 -8.48 -8.20
CA VAL A 29 0.96 -8.40 -7.85
C VAL A 29 0.68 -7.29 -6.86
N LEU A 30 1.58 -7.09 -5.90
CA LEU A 30 1.39 -6.05 -4.90
C LEU A 30 1.49 -4.66 -5.51
N GLU A 31 2.36 -4.45 -6.50
CA GLU A 31 2.51 -3.16 -7.18
C GLU A 31 1.23 -2.71 -7.88
N ILE A 32 0.56 -3.63 -8.58
CA ILE A 32 -0.68 -3.36 -9.30
C ILE A 32 -1.84 -3.16 -8.31
N THR A 33 -1.92 -3.98 -7.28
CA THR A 33 -3.10 -4.03 -6.40
C THR A 33 -3.06 -2.94 -5.33
N SER A 34 -1.87 -2.50 -4.91
CA SER A 34 -1.73 -1.50 -3.84
C SER A 34 -2.08 -0.07 -4.26
N GLN A 35 -2.15 0.20 -5.56
CA GLN A 35 -2.50 1.52 -6.09
C GLN A 35 -4.00 1.79 -6.10
N LYS A 36 -4.82 0.74 -5.96
CA LYS A 36 -6.28 0.84 -5.87
C LYS A 36 -6.69 1.25 -4.46
N THR A 37 -7.74 2.04 -4.36
CA THR A 37 -8.34 2.33 -3.05
C THR A 37 -9.01 1.06 -2.50
N LYS A 38 -9.10 0.91 -1.18
CA LYS A 38 -9.80 -0.22 -0.53
C LYS A 38 -11.23 -0.40 -1.04
N THR A 39 -11.91 0.69 -1.40
CA THR A 39 -13.26 0.69 -1.99
C THR A 39 -13.31 0.06 -3.39
N ASP A 40 -12.20 0.13 -4.12
CA ASP A 40 -12.09 -0.33 -5.52
C ASP A 40 -11.52 -1.76 -5.60
N LEU A 41 -11.11 -2.32 -4.45
CA LEU A 41 -10.72 -3.72 -4.34
C LEU A 41 -11.96 -4.58 -4.24
N SER A 42 -12.26 -5.30 -5.32
CA SER A 42 -13.35 -6.25 -5.31
C SER A 42 -13.02 -7.48 -4.46
N ASP A 43 -13.95 -7.83 -3.58
CA ASP A 43 -13.95 -9.07 -2.80
C ASP A 43 -14.45 -10.27 -3.60
N PHE A 44 -15.31 -10.03 -4.59
CA PHE A 44 -16.05 -11.05 -5.33
C PHE A 44 -15.50 -11.32 -6.75
N ASP A 45 -14.68 -10.41 -7.29
CA ASP A 45 -14.05 -10.58 -8.61
C ASP A 45 -12.83 -11.51 -8.48
N TYR A 46 -13.09 -12.80 -8.49
CA TYR A 46 -12.07 -13.85 -8.45
C TYR A 46 -11.46 -14.06 -9.83
N ARG A 47 -10.16 -13.80 -9.93
CA ARG A 47 -9.39 -14.07 -11.16
C ARG A 47 -8.35 -15.14 -10.90
N TYR A 48 -8.05 -15.93 -11.92
CA TYR A 48 -6.98 -16.90 -11.83
C TYR A 48 -5.63 -16.17 -11.84
N HIS A 49 -4.87 -16.32 -10.76
CA HIS A 49 -3.53 -15.77 -10.64
C HIS A 49 -2.51 -16.89 -10.71
N ARG A 50 -1.79 -16.99 -11.84
CA ARG A 50 -0.75 -18.02 -12.06
C ARG A 50 0.28 -18.07 -10.93
N LEU A 51 0.68 -16.94 -10.38
CA LEU A 51 1.65 -16.89 -9.27
C LEU A 51 1.12 -17.46 -7.96
N PHE A 52 -0.20 -17.54 -7.80
CA PHE A 52 -0.88 -18.06 -6.61
C PHE A 52 -1.44 -19.48 -6.82
N ASN A 53 -1.25 -20.07 -8.00
CA ASN A 53 -1.78 -21.38 -8.38
C ASN A 53 -3.27 -21.54 -8.07
N GLY A 54 -4.06 -20.49 -8.27
CA GLY A 54 -5.47 -20.50 -7.91
C GLY A 54 -6.19 -19.18 -8.16
N GLN A 55 -7.49 -19.21 -7.87
CA GLN A 55 -8.32 -18.02 -7.91
C GLN A 55 -8.10 -17.15 -6.68
N LYS A 56 -7.91 -15.86 -6.90
CA LYS A 56 -7.83 -14.85 -5.84
C LYS A 56 -8.60 -13.61 -6.26
N SER A 57 -9.28 -12.98 -5.30
CA SER A 57 -9.83 -11.65 -5.48
C SER A 57 -8.74 -10.61 -5.25
N SER A 58 -8.95 -9.38 -5.75
CA SER A 58 -7.99 -8.28 -5.53
C SER A 58 -7.78 -8.03 -4.03
N ARG A 59 -8.83 -8.16 -3.22
CA ARG A 59 -8.70 -8.06 -1.77
C ARG A 59 -7.90 -9.22 -1.17
N GLY A 60 -8.21 -10.44 -1.56
CA GLY A 60 -7.50 -11.63 -1.06
C GLY A 60 -6.01 -11.64 -1.39
N LEU A 61 -5.60 -10.97 -2.47
CA LEU A 61 -4.19 -10.74 -2.80
C LEU A 61 -3.52 -9.80 -1.78
N ILE A 62 -4.15 -8.67 -1.46
CA ILE A 62 -3.63 -7.72 -0.47
C ILE A 62 -3.58 -8.34 0.93
N ASP A 63 -4.63 -9.05 1.33
CA ASP A 63 -4.70 -9.70 2.65
C ASP A 63 -3.55 -10.71 2.82
N TYR A 64 -3.21 -11.46 1.77
CA TYR A 64 -2.02 -12.32 1.78
C TYR A 64 -0.73 -11.53 2.08
N PHE A 65 -0.49 -10.40 1.41
CA PHE A 65 0.71 -9.60 1.68
C PHE A 65 0.72 -8.96 3.07
N MET A 66 -0.46 -8.59 3.60
CA MET A 66 -0.59 -8.12 4.98
C MET A 66 -0.21 -9.19 6.01
N THR A 67 -0.38 -10.47 5.70
CA THR A 67 0.05 -11.56 6.60
C THR A 67 1.56 -11.77 6.62
N LEU A 68 2.29 -11.31 5.59
CA LEU A 68 3.73 -11.50 5.49
C LEU A 68 4.53 -10.53 6.35
N ASP A 69 4.00 -9.32 6.58
CA ASP A 69 4.70 -8.29 7.33
C ASP A 69 3.78 -7.27 8.00
N VAL A 70 3.99 -7.11 9.30
CA VAL A 70 3.22 -6.19 10.15
C VAL A 70 3.49 -4.73 9.78
N GLU A 71 4.76 -4.36 9.52
CA GLU A 71 5.13 -2.99 9.13
C GLU A 71 4.46 -2.61 7.79
N PHE A 72 4.43 -3.55 6.83
CA PHE A 72 3.73 -3.40 5.57
C PHE A 72 2.23 -3.20 5.77
N LYS A 73 1.58 -4.04 6.59
CA LYS A 73 0.15 -3.95 6.89
C LYS A 73 -0.23 -2.57 7.44
N GLU A 74 0.46 -2.11 8.49
CA GLU A 74 0.18 -0.82 9.10
C GLU A 74 0.39 0.34 8.11
N THR A 75 1.45 0.27 7.32
CA THR A 75 1.76 1.29 6.31
C THR A 75 0.72 1.33 5.20
N TYR A 76 0.24 0.16 4.77
CA TYR A 76 -0.80 0.05 3.77
C TYR A 76 -2.14 0.58 4.28
N GLU A 77 -2.55 0.20 5.49
CA GLU A 77 -3.79 0.66 6.10
C GLU A 77 -3.83 2.19 6.23
N LEU A 78 -2.72 2.79 6.68
CA LEU A 78 -2.58 4.25 6.73
C LEU A 78 -2.66 4.88 5.34
N ALA A 79 -1.92 4.36 4.36
CA ALA A 79 -1.93 4.90 3.00
C ALA A 79 -3.35 4.90 2.41
N GLN A 80 -4.13 3.86 2.69
CA GLN A 80 -5.51 3.73 2.25
C GLN A 80 -6.44 4.71 2.98
N GLN A 81 -6.29 4.91 4.28
CA GLN A 81 -7.05 5.93 5.02
C GLN A 81 -6.77 7.34 4.48
N LEU A 82 -5.51 7.65 4.16
CA LEU A 82 -5.14 8.91 3.53
C LEU A 82 -5.76 9.06 2.14
N LEU A 83 -5.71 8.00 1.32
CA LEU A 83 -6.29 8.00 -0.03
C LEU A 83 -7.81 8.22 0.01
N ILE A 84 -8.51 7.58 0.93
CA ILE A 84 -9.95 7.78 1.18
C ILE A 84 -10.21 9.23 1.63
N ALA A 85 -9.46 9.75 2.60
CA ALA A 85 -9.63 11.13 3.05
C ALA A 85 -9.41 12.16 1.92
N LEU A 86 -8.48 11.87 1.00
CA LEU A 86 -8.26 12.66 -0.22
C LEU A 86 -9.45 12.56 -1.19
N GLN A 87 -9.93 11.36 -1.49
CA GLN A 87 -11.07 11.15 -2.39
C GLN A 87 -12.33 11.85 -1.88
N HIS A 88 -12.60 11.77 -0.57
CA HIS A 88 -13.77 12.40 0.05
C HIS A 88 -13.59 13.89 0.38
N LYS A 89 -12.46 14.52 -0.02
CA LYS A 89 -12.15 15.94 0.26
C LYS A 89 -12.40 16.29 1.73
N ASN A 90 -11.90 15.48 2.66
CA ASN A 90 -12.06 15.68 4.11
C ASN A 90 -10.73 16.12 4.77
N PRO A 91 -10.40 17.44 4.74
CA PRO A 91 -9.17 17.97 5.33
C PRO A 91 -9.01 17.67 6.84
N PRO A 92 -10.06 17.75 7.68
CA PRO A 92 -9.94 17.40 9.10
C PRO A 92 -9.45 15.98 9.35
N ALA A 93 -10.02 14.99 8.65
CA ALA A 93 -9.60 13.59 8.76
C ALA A 93 -8.16 13.37 8.28
N TYR A 94 -7.74 14.08 7.23
CA TYR A 94 -6.36 14.04 6.75
C TYR A 94 -5.36 14.62 7.79
N GLN A 95 -5.72 15.73 8.42
CA GLN A 95 -4.87 16.38 9.43
C GLN A 95 -4.73 15.54 10.70
N SER A 96 -5.81 14.92 11.18
CA SER A 96 -5.75 14.03 12.34
C SER A 96 -4.84 12.83 12.09
N LEU A 97 -4.97 12.17 10.92
CA LEU A 97 -4.13 11.03 10.54
C LEU A 97 -2.63 11.39 10.47
N ILE A 98 -2.29 12.57 9.97
CA ILE A 98 -0.89 13.05 9.94
C ILE A 98 -0.38 13.32 11.35
N GLN A 99 -1.20 13.93 12.21
CA GLN A 99 -0.82 14.25 13.58
C GLN A 99 -0.58 12.99 14.42
N THR A 100 -1.42 11.97 14.27
CA THR A 100 -1.24 10.65 14.91
C THR A 100 0.11 10.01 14.56
N LYS A 101 0.66 10.28 13.37
CA LYS A 101 1.91 9.69 12.88
C LYS A 101 3.17 10.54 13.07
N LYS A 102 3.09 11.81 13.50
CA LYS A 102 4.30 12.56 13.93
C LYS A 102 5.06 11.83 15.04
N THR A 103 4.39 10.95 15.77
CA THR A 103 4.94 10.09 16.84
C THR A 103 5.54 8.78 16.30
N PHE A 104 5.19 8.33 15.08
CA PHE A 104 5.70 7.11 14.44
C PHE A 104 6.53 7.50 13.20
N ARG A 105 7.84 7.71 13.41
CA ARG A 105 8.80 8.03 12.34
C ARG A 105 8.73 7.02 11.18
N PHE A 106 8.14 7.42 10.07
CA PHE A 106 8.54 6.92 8.76
C PHE A 106 9.40 8.00 8.10
N PHE A 107 10.62 7.64 7.70
CA PHE A 107 11.54 8.51 6.98
C PHE A 107 11.01 8.79 5.57
N THR A 108 10.16 9.80 5.44
CA THR A 108 9.87 10.44 4.15
C THR A 108 10.64 11.75 4.10
N THR A 109 11.56 11.85 3.14
CA THR A 109 12.26 13.09 2.80
C THR A 109 11.25 14.18 2.44
N GLU A 110 11.56 15.43 2.80
CA GLU A 110 10.69 16.61 2.70
C GLU A 110 10.10 16.86 1.30
N THR A 111 10.69 16.25 0.27
CA THR A 111 10.32 16.40 -1.14
C THR A 111 8.91 15.88 -1.45
N GLN A 112 8.46 14.80 -0.81
CA GLN A 112 7.11 14.25 -1.07
C GLN A 112 6.00 15.10 -0.43
N PHE A 113 6.28 15.74 0.71
CA PHE A 113 5.33 16.63 1.38
C PHE A 113 5.10 17.94 0.62
N LYS A 114 6.12 18.48 -0.06
CA LYS A 114 5.97 19.68 -0.91
C LYS A 114 5.01 19.46 -2.07
N ASN A 115 5.10 18.32 -2.75
CA ASN A 115 4.27 18.01 -3.92
C ASN A 115 2.78 17.85 -3.53
N ILE A 116 2.52 17.24 -2.37
CA ILE A 116 1.15 17.09 -1.86
C ILE A 116 0.59 18.47 -1.44
N LYS A 117 1.37 19.30 -0.74
CA LYS A 117 0.94 20.67 -0.37
C LYS A 117 0.63 21.53 -1.61
N GLN A 118 1.45 21.45 -2.66
CA GLN A 118 1.21 22.17 -3.92
C GLN A 118 -0.09 21.74 -4.60
N ALA A 119 -0.40 20.44 -4.60
CA ALA A 119 -1.66 19.92 -5.15
C ALA A 119 -2.90 20.43 -4.40
N PHE A 120 -2.78 20.70 -3.09
CA PHE A 120 -3.85 21.31 -2.30
C PHE A 120 -4.00 22.82 -2.55
N THR A 121 -2.91 23.55 -2.84
CA THR A 121 -2.99 24.99 -3.13
C THR A 121 -3.45 25.31 -4.55
N CYS A 122 -3.20 24.43 -5.53
CA CYS A 122 -3.57 24.66 -6.93
C CYS A 122 -5.07 24.43 -7.22
N ASN A 123 -5.78 23.67 -6.36
CA ASN A 123 -7.22 23.40 -6.50
C ASN A 123 -8.13 24.43 -5.77
N ARG A 124 -7.57 25.55 -5.30
CA ARG A 124 -8.33 26.73 -4.84
C ARG A 124 -8.13 27.88 -5.83
N LYS A 125 -8.75 27.79 -7.00
CA LYS A 125 -9.13 28.91 -7.85
C LYS A 125 -10.46 28.60 -8.50
#